data_AF-A0A9Q2KM60-F1
#
_entry.id   AF-A0A9Q2KM60-F1
#
_cell.length_a   1.000
_cell.length_b   1.000
_cell.length_c   1.000
_cell.angle_alpha   90.00
_cell.angle_beta   90.00
_cell.angle_gamma   90.00
#
_symmetry.space_group_name_H-M   'P 1'
#
loop_
_entity.id
_entity.type
_entity.pdbx_description
1 polymer ?
#
loop_
_entity_poly.entity_id
_entity_poly.type
_entity_poly.pdbx_seq_one_letter_code
_entity_poly.pdbx_strand_id
1 'polypeptide(L)'
;MSKSDKDKALIKVIKNVVIDTSVSIADTMTGGSVSIIKKIAEHTNDFYNEINKQKLYDFYMGIYALDDMSEKKLSKANLAFLIKKFVQDDEASKTKLYSKLAINIAKSILSDDERIDFISTLSNLTSYDINFMRKVYVYDNFKIKSFKNKDEQLLNISETRDGRQIKSLNKLYSNGLIFEPNRGKAAHQYYKPTNYLCEFIKLIFDKHELTPDAIDEIEKNKADIFFRSNHEYISNKYLYDEKIITPLKELGCSVIINTDEYGPYNDNADIYIAIDNDTPFTKNDDGEQYLSLIIEKNEQIFFGNNHAPTTRYNILASYIFDDSDSKKQSILSIRKSLKEHIKSVADIF
;
A
#
# COMPACT_ATOMS: atom_id res chain seq x y z
N MET A 1 12.46 19.82 -29.83
CA MET A 1 12.36 18.84 -30.94
C MET A 1 11.48 19.43 -32.03
N SER A 2 11.91 19.34 -33.30
CA SER A 2 11.15 19.87 -34.43
C SER A 2 9.97 18.94 -34.79
N LYS A 3 8.93 19.49 -35.44
CA LYS A 3 7.78 18.72 -35.95
C LYS A 3 8.21 17.57 -36.89
N SER A 4 9.30 17.79 -37.65
CA SER A 4 9.91 16.80 -38.54
C SER A 4 10.55 15.60 -37.82
N ASP A 5 11.05 15.78 -36.59
CA ASP A 5 11.67 14.68 -35.83
C ASP A 5 10.61 13.78 -35.19
N LYS A 6 9.46 14.37 -34.83
CA LYS A 6 8.27 13.65 -34.35
C LYS A 6 7.69 12.75 -35.44
N ASP A 7 7.57 13.25 -36.66
CA ASP A 7 7.04 12.48 -37.79
C ASP A 7 7.98 11.34 -38.21
N LYS A 8 9.30 11.56 -38.16
CA LYS A 8 10.30 10.50 -38.42
C LYS A 8 10.31 9.41 -37.35
N ALA A 9 10.13 9.78 -36.08
CA ALA A 9 10.01 8.81 -34.98
C ALA A 9 8.73 7.97 -35.11
N LEU A 10 7.59 8.60 -35.40
CA LEU A 10 6.30 7.94 -35.63
C LEU A 10 6.37 6.94 -36.79
N ILE A 11 6.99 7.34 -37.91
CA ILE A 11 7.19 6.47 -39.09
C ILE A 11 8.09 5.28 -38.76
N LYS A 12 9.13 5.45 -37.95
CA LYS A 12 10.03 4.37 -37.53
C LYS A 12 9.32 3.35 -36.62
N VAL A 13 8.42 3.83 -35.76
CA VAL A 13 7.60 3.00 -34.86
C VAL A 13 6.55 2.21 -35.65
N ILE A 14 5.81 2.86 -36.56
CA ILE A 14 4.83 2.18 -37.41
C ILE A 14 5.53 1.13 -38.29
N LYS A 15 6.71 1.44 -38.84
CA LYS A 15 7.49 0.45 -39.61
C LYS A 15 7.86 -0.78 -38.78
N ASN A 16 8.28 -0.61 -37.53
CA ASN A 16 8.70 -1.72 -36.69
C ASN A 16 7.54 -2.52 -36.09
N VAL A 17 6.39 -1.90 -35.83
CA VAL A 17 5.18 -2.57 -35.29
C VAL A 17 4.42 -3.32 -36.40
N VAL A 18 4.37 -2.77 -37.61
CA VAL A 18 3.63 -3.34 -38.75
C VAL A 18 4.37 -4.48 -39.46
N ILE A 19 5.70 -4.50 -39.44
CA ILE A 19 6.50 -5.58 -40.07
C ILE A 19 6.34 -6.92 -39.34
N ASP A 20 5.87 -6.90 -38.10
CA ASP A 20 5.88 -8.07 -37.22
C ASP A 20 4.49 -8.68 -36.96
N THR A 21 3.41 -8.01 -37.37
CA THR A 21 2.03 -8.46 -37.20
C THR A 21 1.42 -9.12 -38.45
N SER A 22 2.18 -9.26 -39.54
CA SER A 22 1.68 -9.78 -40.82
C SER A 22 1.82 -11.31 -40.94
N VAL A 23 0.85 -12.06 -40.39
CA VAL A 23 0.61 -13.48 -40.79
C VAL A 23 -0.86 -13.74 -41.18
N SER A 24 -1.71 -12.73 -41.37
CA SER A 24 -3.12 -13.01 -41.77
C SER A 24 -3.74 -12.03 -42.77
N ILE A 25 -2.95 -11.45 -43.67
CA ILE A 25 -3.48 -10.65 -44.79
C ILE A 25 -2.85 -11.11 -46.11
N ALA A 26 -2.71 -12.43 -46.29
CA ALA A 26 -1.95 -13.02 -47.38
C ALA A 26 -2.70 -13.07 -48.73
N ASP A 27 -4.03 -12.97 -48.78
CA ASP A 27 -4.75 -13.36 -50.01
C ASP A 27 -5.43 -12.25 -50.79
N THR A 28 -5.06 -10.98 -50.60
CA THR A 28 -5.49 -9.93 -51.53
C THR A 28 -4.43 -8.86 -51.77
N MET A 29 -4.01 -8.79 -53.04
CA MET A 29 -3.44 -7.64 -53.74
C MET A 29 -1.91 -7.48 -53.73
N THR A 30 -1.35 -7.87 -54.87
CA THR A 30 -0.10 -7.39 -55.47
C THR A 30 -0.11 -5.85 -55.61
N GLY A 31 0.53 -5.19 -54.65
CA GLY A 31 0.70 -3.74 -54.65
C GLY A 31 1.16 -3.31 -53.26
N GLY A 32 2.42 -2.85 -53.16
CA GLY A 32 3.13 -2.66 -51.89
C GLY A 32 2.31 -1.98 -50.79
N SER A 33 2.55 -2.40 -49.55
CA SER A 33 1.89 -2.07 -48.27
C SER A 33 1.69 -0.57 -47.97
N VAL A 34 2.34 0.31 -48.73
CA VAL A 34 2.11 1.76 -48.74
C VAL A 34 0.76 2.12 -49.37
N SER A 35 0.24 1.34 -50.34
CA SER A 35 -1.02 1.61 -51.03
C SER A 35 -2.27 1.19 -50.24
N ILE A 36 -2.14 0.21 -49.34
CA ILE A 36 -3.22 -0.31 -48.48
C ILE A 36 -3.44 0.63 -47.29
N ILE A 37 -2.35 1.09 -46.66
CA ILE A 37 -2.40 2.10 -45.60
C ILE A 37 -2.92 3.44 -46.14
N LYS A 38 -2.57 3.79 -47.38
CA LYS A 38 -3.08 4.99 -48.05
C LYS A 38 -4.57 4.86 -48.41
N LYS A 39 -5.04 3.70 -48.92
CA LYS A 39 -6.46 3.46 -49.24
C LYS A 39 -7.38 3.29 -48.03
N ILE A 40 -6.89 2.72 -46.92
CA ILE A 40 -7.62 2.67 -45.64
C ILE A 40 -7.70 4.08 -45.03
N ALA A 41 -6.61 4.86 -45.16
CA ALA A 41 -6.58 6.25 -44.76
C ALA A 41 -7.37 7.21 -45.69
N GLU A 42 -7.69 6.81 -46.91
CA GLU A 42 -8.46 7.63 -47.85
C GLU A 42 -9.98 7.46 -47.66
N HIS A 43 -10.46 6.54 -46.80
CA HIS A 43 -11.90 6.21 -46.73
C HIS A 43 -12.55 6.09 -45.33
N THR A 44 -11.91 6.50 -44.23
CA THR A 44 -12.59 6.54 -42.89
C THR A 44 -12.26 7.76 -42.01
N ASN A 45 -11.68 8.82 -42.59
CA ASN A 45 -10.74 9.71 -41.89
C ASN A 45 -11.25 11.15 -41.87
N ASP A 46 -11.27 11.89 -40.76
CA ASP A 46 -10.03 12.41 -40.17
C ASP A 46 -10.04 12.48 -38.63
N PHE A 47 -11.18 12.72 -37.98
CA PHE A 47 -11.23 12.99 -36.53
C PHE A 47 -10.92 11.76 -35.65
N TYR A 48 -11.53 10.61 -35.94
CA TYR A 48 -11.28 9.36 -35.20
C TYR A 48 -9.83 8.88 -35.36
N ASN A 49 -9.23 9.13 -36.52
CA ASN A 49 -7.85 8.78 -36.79
C ASN A 49 -6.86 9.78 -36.21
N GLU A 50 -7.19 11.07 -36.10
CA GLU A 50 -6.38 12.03 -35.34
C GLU A 50 -6.39 11.73 -33.85
N ILE A 51 -7.55 11.41 -33.25
CA ILE A 51 -7.63 10.98 -31.85
C ILE A 51 -6.79 9.72 -31.60
N ASN A 52 -6.91 8.71 -32.45
CA ASN A 52 -6.13 7.48 -32.30
C ASN A 52 -4.63 7.68 -32.55
N LYS A 53 -4.25 8.53 -33.51
CA LYS A 53 -2.84 8.92 -33.72
C LYS A 53 -2.26 9.63 -32.51
N GLN A 54 -3.01 10.55 -31.90
CA GLN A 54 -2.58 11.27 -30.70
C GLN A 54 -2.46 10.32 -29.51
N LYS A 55 -3.45 9.44 -29.28
CA LYS A 55 -3.40 8.39 -28.23
C LYS A 55 -2.16 7.50 -28.38
N LEU A 56 -1.89 7.00 -29.59
CA LEU A 56 -0.72 6.16 -29.86
C LEU A 56 0.60 6.92 -29.67
N TYR A 57 0.65 8.20 -30.03
CA TYR A 57 1.80 9.05 -29.78
C TYR A 57 2.04 9.24 -28.28
N ASP A 58 1.01 9.55 -27.50
CA ASP A 58 1.12 9.75 -26.06
C ASP A 58 1.53 8.46 -25.33
N PHE A 59 1.00 7.31 -25.76
CA PHE A 59 1.43 5.99 -25.30
C PHE A 59 2.91 5.72 -25.61
N TYR A 60 3.37 6.00 -26.84
CA TYR A 60 4.77 5.86 -27.21
C TYR A 60 5.69 6.78 -26.40
N MET A 61 5.31 8.05 -26.25
CA MET A 61 6.08 9.02 -25.46
C MET A 61 6.14 8.62 -23.99
N GLY A 62 5.04 8.07 -23.45
CA GLY A 62 5.00 7.49 -22.11
C GLY A 62 5.98 6.32 -21.97
N ILE A 63 6.04 5.42 -22.94
CA ILE A 63 7.03 4.34 -22.95
C ILE A 63 8.44 4.92 -23.03
N TYR A 64 8.70 5.81 -23.99
CA TYR A 64 10.03 6.40 -24.22
C TYR A 64 10.58 7.13 -23.00
N ALA A 65 9.73 7.84 -22.25
CA ALA A 65 10.14 8.56 -21.04
C ALA A 65 10.46 7.64 -19.85
N LEU A 66 9.93 6.42 -19.83
CA LEU A 66 10.03 5.47 -18.72
C LEU A 66 10.99 4.29 -19.02
N ASP A 67 11.52 4.23 -20.23
CA ASP A 67 12.36 3.13 -20.71
C ASP A 67 13.83 3.31 -20.30
N ASP A 68 14.43 2.27 -19.72
CA ASP A 68 15.80 2.25 -19.18
C ASP A 68 16.77 1.42 -20.03
N MET A 69 16.39 1.08 -21.27
CA MET A 69 17.19 0.32 -22.24
C MET A 69 17.45 -1.15 -21.87
N SER A 70 16.73 -1.71 -20.89
CA SER A 70 16.86 -3.13 -20.51
C SER A 70 16.38 -4.10 -21.61
N GLU A 71 16.82 -5.35 -21.54
CA GLU A 71 16.32 -6.43 -22.42
C GLU A 71 14.81 -6.64 -22.19
N LYS A 72 14.04 -6.70 -23.27
CA LYS A 72 12.56 -6.76 -23.23
C LYS A 72 12.06 -8.09 -23.78
N LYS A 73 11.18 -8.73 -23.03
CA LYS A 73 10.57 -10.01 -23.37
C LYS A 73 9.08 -9.83 -23.66
N LEU A 74 8.75 -9.03 -24.68
CA LEU A 74 7.36 -8.87 -25.12
C LEU A 74 7.17 -9.48 -26.51
N SER A 75 6.30 -10.49 -26.60
CA SER A 75 5.99 -11.11 -27.89
C SER A 75 5.17 -10.17 -28.78
N LYS A 76 5.24 -10.40 -30.10
CA LYS A 76 4.51 -9.63 -31.11
C LYS A 76 2.99 -9.70 -30.89
N ALA A 77 2.48 -10.88 -30.49
CA ALA A 77 1.07 -11.11 -30.18
C ALA A 77 0.60 -10.27 -28.98
N ASN A 78 1.40 -10.24 -27.90
CA ASN A 78 1.10 -9.47 -26.71
C ASN A 78 1.10 -7.95 -26.98
N LEU A 79 2.08 -7.47 -27.74
CA LEU A 79 2.13 -6.07 -28.14
C LEU A 79 0.92 -5.68 -29.00
N ALA A 80 0.55 -6.51 -29.98
CA ALA A 80 -0.62 -6.28 -30.83
C ALA A 80 -1.92 -6.26 -30.02
N PHE A 81 -2.07 -7.20 -29.08
CA PHE A 81 -3.23 -7.27 -28.19
C PHE A 81 -3.33 -6.03 -27.29
N LEU A 82 -2.22 -5.59 -26.70
CA LEU A 82 -2.14 -4.38 -25.89
C LEU A 82 -2.57 -3.14 -26.67
N ILE A 83 -1.98 -2.93 -27.86
CA ILE A 83 -2.29 -1.78 -28.72
C ILE A 83 -3.78 -1.80 -29.11
N LYS A 84 -4.31 -2.97 -29.48
CA LYS A 84 -5.73 -3.12 -29.82
C LYS A 84 -6.62 -2.69 -28.66
N LYS A 85 -6.36 -3.18 -27.45
CA LYS A 85 -7.15 -2.84 -26.25
C LYS A 85 -7.04 -1.36 -25.90
N PHE A 86 -5.85 -0.79 -25.96
CA PHE A 86 -5.61 0.63 -25.70
C PHE A 86 -6.35 1.54 -26.69
N VAL A 87 -6.31 1.25 -28.00
CA VAL A 87 -7.00 2.06 -29.02
C VAL A 87 -8.51 1.99 -28.87
N GLN A 88 -9.04 0.84 -28.45
CA GLN A 88 -10.47 0.64 -28.16
C GLN A 88 -10.91 1.28 -26.84
N ASP A 89 -9.98 1.81 -26.05
CA ASP A 89 -10.27 2.38 -24.76
C ASP A 89 -10.63 3.86 -24.88
N ASP A 90 -11.86 4.20 -24.48
CA ASP A 90 -12.37 5.57 -24.59
C ASP A 90 -11.87 6.49 -23.45
N GLU A 91 -11.28 5.95 -22.39
CA GLU A 91 -10.80 6.74 -21.25
C GLU A 91 -9.34 7.18 -21.43
N ALA A 92 -9.15 8.42 -21.89
CA ALA A 92 -7.84 9.02 -22.08
C ALA A 92 -6.95 8.96 -20.81
N SER A 93 -7.55 9.00 -19.62
CA SER A 93 -6.87 8.88 -18.32
C SER A 93 -6.09 7.57 -18.16
N LYS A 94 -6.45 6.49 -18.87
CA LYS A 94 -5.76 5.20 -18.80
C LYS A 94 -4.47 5.13 -19.63
N THR A 95 -4.18 6.11 -20.49
CA THR A 95 -3.00 6.11 -21.37
C THR A 95 -1.68 5.89 -20.61
N LYS A 96 -1.50 6.57 -19.48
CA LYS A 96 -0.31 6.41 -18.63
C LYS A 96 -0.24 5.02 -18.01
N LEU A 97 -1.37 4.45 -17.61
CA LEU A 97 -1.45 3.11 -17.02
C LEU A 97 -1.11 2.03 -18.06
N TYR A 98 -1.59 2.16 -19.30
CA TYR A 98 -1.20 1.28 -20.40
C TYR A 98 0.30 1.34 -20.69
N SER A 99 0.88 2.54 -20.66
CA SER A 99 2.31 2.75 -20.89
C SER A 99 3.14 2.04 -19.81
N LYS A 100 2.76 2.20 -18.53
CA LYS A 100 3.39 1.51 -17.39
C LYS A 100 3.24 0.00 -17.50
N LEU A 101 2.03 -0.48 -17.81
CA LEU A 101 1.76 -1.91 -18.00
C LEU A 101 2.69 -2.49 -19.06
N ALA A 102 2.77 -1.86 -20.24
CA ALA A 102 3.59 -2.33 -21.36
C ALA A 102 5.07 -2.49 -20.99
N ILE A 103 5.63 -1.55 -20.24
CA ILE A 103 7.02 -1.62 -19.78
C ILE A 103 7.18 -2.75 -18.75
N ASN A 104 6.32 -2.77 -17.74
CA ASN A 104 6.49 -3.66 -16.60
C ASN A 104 6.25 -5.13 -16.98
N ILE A 105 5.30 -5.42 -17.88
CA ILE A 105 5.09 -6.78 -18.39
C ILE A 105 6.22 -7.23 -19.33
N ALA A 106 6.87 -6.31 -20.03
CA ALA A 106 8.01 -6.62 -20.90
C ALA A 106 9.28 -6.93 -20.11
N LYS A 107 9.39 -6.41 -18.87
CA LYS A 107 10.50 -6.64 -17.94
C LYS A 107 10.26 -7.83 -17.00
N SER A 108 9.02 -8.28 -16.85
CA SER A 108 8.68 -9.35 -15.91
C SER A 108 8.97 -10.74 -16.47
N ILE A 109 9.01 -11.72 -15.56
CA ILE A 109 9.14 -13.15 -15.85
C ILE A 109 7.80 -13.81 -16.24
N LEU A 110 6.74 -13.01 -16.43
CA LEU A 110 5.40 -13.51 -16.75
C LEU A 110 5.39 -14.29 -18.07
N SER A 111 4.53 -15.30 -18.12
CA SER A 111 4.15 -16.01 -19.35
C SER A 111 3.33 -15.11 -20.28
N ASP A 112 3.22 -15.49 -21.54
CA ASP A 112 2.44 -14.70 -22.50
C ASP A 112 0.94 -14.66 -22.15
N ASP A 113 0.40 -15.73 -21.58
CA ASP A 113 -1.01 -15.79 -21.13
C ASP A 113 -1.26 -14.83 -19.96
N GLU A 114 -0.38 -14.81 -18.94
CA GLU A 114 -0.49 -13.87 -17.81
C GLU A 114 -0.41 -12.40 -18.27
N ARG A 115 0.43 -12.11 -19.27
CA ARG A 115 0.51 -10.76 -19.85
C ARG A 115 -0.79 -10.37 -20.53
N ILE A 116 -1.40 -11.28 -21.31
CA ILE A 116 -2.70 -11.06 -21.96
C ILE A 116 -3.80 -10.86 -20.93
N ASP A 117 -3.77 -11.61 -19.83
CA ASP A 117 -4.74 -11.49 -18.75
C ASP A 117 -4.67 -10.11 -18.08
N PHE A 118 -3.47 -9.61 -17.74
CA PHE A 118 -3.33 -8.27 -17.18
C PHE A 118 -3.72 -7.15 -18.16
N ILE A 119 -3.42 -7.30 -19.46
CA ILE A 119 -3.89 -6.36 -20.48
C ILE A 119 -5.42 -6.35 -20.55
N SER A 120 -6.04 -7.53 -20.48
CA SER A 120 -7.50 -7.68 -20.49
C SER A 120 -8.12 -7.08 -19.24
N THR A 121 -7.52 -7.32 -18.07
CA THR A 121 -7.95 -6.72 -16.80
C THR A 121 -7.91 -5.20 -16.89
N LEU A 122 -6.81 -4.58 -17.32
CA LEU A 122 -6.73 -3.12 -17.45
C LEU A 122 -7.80 -2.54 -18.39
N SER A 123 -8.03 -3.20 -19.53
CA SER A 123 -9.04 -2.78 -20.50
C SER A 123 -10.46 -2.86 -19.96
N ASN A 124 -10.76 -3.89 -19.17
CA ASN A 124 -12.10 -4.11 -18.64
C ASN A 124 -12.44 -3.15 -17.50
N LEU A 125 -11.46 -2.61 -16.78
CA LEU A 125 -11.66 -1.70 -15.66
C LEU A 125 -11.79 -0.25 -16.13
N THR A 126 -12.70 0.50 -15.51
CA THR A 126 -12.76 1.95 -15.71
C THR A 126 -11.71 2.67 -14.87
N SER A 127 -11.40 3.93 -15.16
CA SER A 127 -10.51 4.73 -14.30
C SER A 127 -11.01 4.81 -12.86
N TYR A 128 -12.33 4.83 -12.68
CA TYR A 128 -12.95 4.79 -11.36
C TYR A 128 -12.71 3.45 -10.66
N ASP A 129 -12.91 2.32 -11.36
CA ASP A 129 -12.63 0.98 -10.82
C ASP A 129 -11.15 0.84 -10.41
N ILE A 130 -10.24 1.38 -11.22
CA ILE A 130 -8.79 1.37 -10.96
C ILE A 130 -8.44 2.19 -9.71
N ASN A 131 -9.00 3.39 -9.57
CA ASN A 131 -8.80 4.21 -8.38
C ASN A 131 -9.40 3.55 -7.13
N PHE A 132 -10.55 2.88 -7.26
CA PHE A 132 -11.16 2.13 -6.17
C PHE A 132 -10.32 0.91 -5.77
N MET A 133 -9.79 0.16 -6.73
CA MET A 133 -8.86 -0.95 -6.50
C MET A 133 -7.59 -0.48 -5.77
N ARG A 134 -7.04 0.68 -6.18
CA ARG A 134 -5.92 1.33 -5.49
C ARG A 134 -6.26 1.67 -4.04
N LYS A 135 -7.46 2.18 -3.77
CA LYS A 135 -7.93 2.45 -2.41
C LYS A 135 -7.98 1.18 -1.56
N VAL A 136 -8.55 0.09 -2.08
CA VAL A 136 -8.59 -1.21 -1.40
C VAL A 136 -7.17 -1.71 -1.07
N TYR A 137 -6.24 -1.62 -2.02
CA TYR A 137 -4.84 -2.00 -1.80
C TYR A 137 -4.18 -1.19 -0.69
N VAL A 138 -4.32 0.15 -0.71
CA VAL A 138 -3.74 1.01 0.33
C VAL A 138 -4.34 0.72 1.70
N TYR A 139 -5.66 0.51 1.78
CA TYR A 139 -6.33 0.17 3.03
C TYR A 139 -5.91 -1.19 3.61
N ASP A 140 -5.51 -2.15 2.77
CA ASP A 140 -4.99 -3.43 3.24
C ASP A 140 -3.48 -3.37 3.60
N ASN A 141 -2.72 -2.47 2.98
CA ASN A 141 -1.27 -2.41 3.17
C ASN A 141 -0.84 -1.41 4.26
N PHE A 142 -1.58 -0.34 4.48
CA PHE A 142 -1.24 0.74 5.42
C PHE A 142 -2.22 0.80 6.60
N LYS A 143 -1.77 1.45 7.69
CA LYS A 143 -2.61 1.73 8.87
C LYS A 143 -3.06 3.19 8.78
N ILE A 144 -4.34 3.42 8.49
CA ILE A 144 -4.89 4.74 8.19
C ILE A 144 -5.47 5.37 9.46
N LYS A 145 -5.32 6.69 9.61
CA LYS A 145 -5.94 7.44 10.71
C LYS A 145 -7.46 7.30 10.71
N SER A 146 -8.08 7.54 11.86
CA SER A 146 -9.54 7.42 12.08
C SER A 146 -10.11 6.01 12.06
N PHE A 147 -9.28 4.98 11.82
CA PHE A 147 -9.68 3.58 11.94
C PHE A 147 -8.89 2.91 13.05
N LYS A 148 -9.51 1.97 13.78
CA LYS A 148 -8.87 1.16 14.81
C LYS A 148 -7.87 0.20 14.18
N ASN A 149 -8.27 -0.51 13.13
CA ASN A 149 -7.44 -1.52 12.46
C ASN A 149 -7.77 -1.67 10.97
N LYS A 150 -6.98 -2.50 10.27
CA LYS A 150 -7.15 -2.76 8.83
C LYS A 150 -8.48 -3.42 8.46
N ASP A 151 -9.03 -4.25 9.34
CA ASP A 151 -10.32 -4.90 9.07
C ASP A 151 -11.47 -3.89 9.11
N GLU A 152 -11.46 -2.94 10.05
CA GLU A 152 -12.41 -1.81 10.09
C GLU A 152 -12.24 -0.88 8.88
N GLN A 153 -10.98 -0.60 8.48
CA GLN A 153 -10.68 0.14 7.25
C GLN A 153 -11.39 -0.50 6.05
N LEU A 154 -11.18 -1.81 5.83
CA LEU A 154 -11.75 -2.53 4.69
C LEU A 154 -13.28 -2.70 4.81
N LEU A 155 -13.80 -2.82 6.03
CA LEU A 155 -15.24 -2.85 6.28
C LEU A 155 -15.90 -1.54 5.85
N ASN A 156 -15.30 -0.39 6.18
CA ASN A 156 -15.80 0.93 5.76
C ASN A 156 -15.89 1.10 4.24
N ILE A 157 -14.98 0.48 3.48
CA ILE A 157 -15.08 0.43 2.01
C ILE A 157 -16.28 -0.44 1.57
N SER A 158 -16.52 -1.53 2.28
CA SER A 158 -17.48 -2.57 1.90
C SER A 158 -18.94 -2.20 2.24
N GLU A 159 -19.15 -1.40 3.28
CA GLU A 159 -20.49 -0.94 3.74
C GLU A 159 -20.99 0.33 3.02
N THR A 160 -20.32 0.72 1.93
CA THR A 160 -20.69 1.89 1.14
C THR A 160 -22.11 1.79 0.56
N ARG A 161 -22.83 2.92 0.59
CA ARG A 161 -24.14 3.08 -0.05
C ARG A 161 -24.06 3.79 -1.40
N ASP A 162 -22.86 4.16 -1.83
CA ASP A 162 -22.66 4.81 -3.13
C ASP A 162 -22.73 3.78 -4.28
N GLY A 163 -23.65 4.02 -5.23
CA GLY A 163 -23.90 3.09 -6.32
C GLY A 163 -22.69 2.86 -7.24
N ARG A 164 -21.79 3.84 -7.39
CA ARG A 164 -20.57 3.66 -8.20
C ARG A 164 -19.57 2.76 -7.46
N GLN A 165 -19.37 2.98 -6.16
CA GLN A 165 -18.51 2.10 -5.35
C GLN A 165 -19.04 0.66 -5.31
N ILE A 166 -20.35 0.46 -5.17
CA ILE A 166 -20.97 -0.88 -5.23
C ILE A 166 -20.69 -1.55 -6.58
N LYS A 167 -20.84 -0.80 -7.69
CA LYS A 167 -20.52 -1.32 -9.03
C LYS A 167 -19.05 -1.72 -9.16
N SER A 168 -18.13 -0.89 -8.68
CA SER A 168 -16.70 -1.20 -8.69
C SER A 168 -16.36 -2.40 -7.82
N LEU A 169 -16.90 -2.47 -6.61
CA LEU A 169 -16.71 -3.60 -5.70
C LEU A 169 -17.10 -4.93 -6.38
N ASN A 170 -18.32 -5.00 -6.93
CA ASN A 170 -18.80 -6.18 -7.66
C ASN A 170 -17.93 -6.52 -8.88
N LYS A 171 -17.41 -5.50 -9.56
CA LYS A 171 -16.56 -5.68 -10.73
C LYS A 171 -15.17 -6.19 -10.34
N LEU A 172 -14.58 -5.66 -9.28
CA LEU A 172 -13.31 -6.17 -8.75
C LEU A 172 -13.46 -7.62 -8.27
N TYR A 173 -14.56 -7.93 -7.57
CA TYR A 173 -14.84 -9.29 -7.09
C TYR A 173 -15.02 -10.27 -8.26
N SER A 174 -15.84 -9.93 -9.26
CA SER A 174 -16.07 -10.79 -10.43
C SER A 174 -14.85 -10.97 -11.33
N ASN A 175 -13.90 -10.03 -11.32
CA ASN A 175 -12.61 -10.17 -12.01
C ASN A 175 -11.54 -10.88 -11.15
N GLY A 176 -11.89 -11.43 -9.98
CA GLY A 176 -10.96 -12.14 -9.11
C GLY A 176 -9.88 -11.25 -8.47
N LEU A 177 -10.10 -9.93 -8.43
CA LEU A 177 -9.15 -8.95 -7.89
C LEU A 177 -9.28 -8.82 -6.37
N ILE A 178 -10.46 -9.07 -5.82
CA ILE A 178 -10.72 -9.05 -4.38
C ILE A 178 -11.48 -10.31 -3.95
N PHE A 179 -11.40 -10.66 -2.68
CA PHE A 179 -12.11 -11.82 -2.12
C PHE A 179 -12.66 -11.53 -0.72
N GLU A 180 -13.65 -12.31 -0.30
CA GLU A 180 -14.25 -12.25 1.03
C GLU A 180 -13.57 -13.27 1.96
N PRO A 181 -12.76 -12.84 2.94
CA PRO A 181 -12.06 -13.76 3.84
C PRO A 181 -13.01 -14.42 4.86
N ASN A 182 -14.15 -13.78 5.16
CA ASN A 182 -15.14 -14.26 6.13
C ASN A 182 -16.38 -14.86 5.46
N ARG A 183 -16.26 -15.31 4.21
CA ARG A 183 -17.38 -15.91 3.48
C ARG A 183 -17.96 -17.09 4.27
N GLY A 184 -19.28 -17.05 4.50
CA GLY A 184 -20.01 -18.09 5.24
C GLY A 184 -19.88 -18.02 6.77
N LYS A 185 -19.23 -16.99 7.34
CA LYS A 185 -19.16 -16.77 8.79
C LYS A 185 -20.19 -15.75 9.24
N ALA A 186 -20.66 -15.86 10.49
CA ALA A 186 -21.50 -14.87 11.16
C ALA A 186 -20.67 -13.66 11.63
N ALA A 187 -20.01 -12.98 10.69
CA ALA A 187 -19.18 -11.81 10.93
C ALA A 187 -19.44 -10.76 9.84
N HIS A 188 -19.08 -9.50 10.09
CA HIS A 188 -19.15 -8.44 9.07
C HIS A 188 -18.33 -8.83 7.83
N GLN A 189 -18.91 -8.58 6.65
CA GLN A 189 -18.29 -8.88 5.37
C GLN A 189 -17.44 -7.71 4.93
N TYR A 190 -16.17 -7.98 4.67
CA TYR A 190 -15.24 -7.04 4.05
C TYR A 190 -14.45 -7.75 2.96
N TYR A 191 -13.80 -7.00 2.08
CA TYR A 191 -13.04 -7.55 0.96
C TYR A 191 -11.54 -7.26 1.10
N LYS A 192 -10.71 -8.27 0.81
CA LYS A 192 -9.25 -8.16 0.77
C LYS A 192 -8.72 -8.28 -0.67
N PRO A 193 -7.61 -7.61 -1.02
CA PRO A 193 -6.98 -7.79 -2.33
C PRO A 193 -6.43 -9.21 -2.50
N THR A 194 -6.57 -9.80 -3.69
CA THR A 194 -5.90 -11.05 -4.04
C THR A 194 -4.43 -10.81 -4.37
N ASN A 195 -3.62 -11.88 -4.37
CA ASN A 195 -2.25 -11.80 -4.88
C ASN A 195 -2.21 -11.31 -6.34
N TYR A 196 -3.20 -11.73 -7.14
CA TYR A 196 -3.38 -11.29 -8.53
C TYR A 196 -3.58 -9.77 -8.63
N LEU A 197 -4.42 -9.16 -7.77
CA LEU A 197 -4.55 -7.70 -7.69
C LEU A 197 -3.23 -7.06 -7.25
N CYS A 198 -2.58 -7.59 -6.21
CA CYS A 198 -1.33 -7.04 -5.68
C CYS A 198 -0.21 -7.01 -6.73
N GLU A 199 -0.13 -8.01 -7.61
CA GLU A 199 0.78 -8.02 -8.75
C GLU A 199 0.34 -7.03 -9.82
N PHE A 200 -0.93 -7.06 -10.22
CA PHE A 200 -1.48 -6.17 -11.24
C PHE A 200 -1.26 -4.68 -10.91
N ILE A 201 -1.51 -4.28 -9.65
CA ILE A 201 -1.32 -2.90 -9.19
C ILE A 201 0.14 -2.44 -9.35
N LYS A 202 1.11 -3.31 -9.04
CA LYS A 202 2.53 -2.98 -9.15
C LYS A 202 2.98 -2.84 -10.60
N LEU A 203 2.24 -3.40 -11.56
CA LEU A 203 2.50 -3.23 -12.99
C LEU A 203 1.99 -1.89 -13.52
N ILE A 204 0.97 -1.28 -12.90
CA ILE A 204 0.31 -0.08 -13.42
C ILE A 204 0.53 1.19 -12.57
N PHE A 205 1.02 1.06 -11.34
CA PHE A 205 1.32 2.17 -10.44
C PHE A 205 2.77 2.17 -9.97
N ASP A 206 3.30 3.38 -9.75
CA ASP A 206 4.58 3.57 -9.08
C ASP A 206 4.40 3.53 -7.55
N LYS A 207 5.48 3.26 -6.81
CA LYS A 207 5.42 3.14 -5.34
C LYS A 207 4.80 4.36 -4.64
N HIS A 208 5.07 5.58 -5.13
CA HIS A 208 4.54 6.81 -4.53
C HIS A 208 3.03 6.99 -4.75
N GLU A 209 2.48 6.40 -5.82
CA GLU A 209 1.03 6.40 -6.10
C GLU A 209 0.27 5.38 -5.24
N LEU A 210 0.98 4.50 -4.53
CA LEU A 210 0.44 3.45 -3.67
C LEU A 210 0.63 3.78 -2.19
N THR A 211 0.34 5.02 -1.82
CA THR A 211 0.46 5.54 -0.47
C THR A 211 -0.86 6.14 0.01
N PRO A 212 -1.08 6.29 1.33
CA PRO A 212 -2.26 6.97 1.88
C PRO A 212 -2.47 8.36 1.28
N ASP A 213 -1.43 9.18 1.21
CA ASP A 213 -1.53 10.55 0.68
C ASP A 213 -2.03 10.57 -0.78
N ALA A 214 -1.65 9.57 -1.59
CA ALA A 214 -2.08 9.47 -2.99
C ALA A 214 -3.57 9.16 -3.19
N ILE A 215 -4.29 8.81 -2.12
CA ILE A 215 -5.74 8.58 -2.08
C ILE A 215 -6.46 9.52 -1.11
N ASP A 216 -5.83 10.66 -0.76
CA ASP A 216 -6.36 11.67 0.16
C ASP A 216 -6.60 11.14 1.59
N GLU A 217 -5.78 10.19 2.02
CA GLU A 217 -5.82 9.59 3.36
C GLU A 217 -4.51 9.86 4.11
N ILE A 218 -4.53 9.71 5.43
CA ILE A 218 -3.35 9.97 6.27
C ILE A 218 -2.94 8.68 6.97
N GLU A 219 -1.66 8.30 6.86
CA GLU A 219 -1.14 7.17 7.63
C GLU A 219 -1.09 7.52 9.13
N LYS A 220 -1.36 6.55 9.99
CA LYS A 220 -1.15 6.69 11.44
C LYS A 220 0.30 7.04 11.73
N ASN A 221 0.51 7.87 12.75
CA ASN A 221 1.86 8.16 13.22
C ASN A 221 2.48 6.85 13.73
N LYS A 222 3.73 6.57 13.35
CA LYS A 222 4.44 5.35 13.77
C LYS A 222 5.38 5.67 14.92
N ALA A 223 5.35 4.82 15.94
CA ALA A 223 6.32 4.83 17.03
C ALA A 223 6.65 3.41 17.45
N ASP A 224 7.82 3.20 18.06
CA ASP A 224 8.18 1.92 18.64
C ASP A 224 7.29 1.64 19.86
N ILE A 225 7.02 2.70 20.64
CA ILE A 225 6.29 2.63 21.90
C ILE A 225 5.16 3.66 21.90
N PHE A 226 3.98 3.18 22.28
CA PHE A 226 2.86 4.01 22.63
C PHE A 226 2.63 3.97 24.14
N PHE A 227 2.91 5.08 24.82
CA PHE A 227 2.70 5.22 26.25
C PHE A 227 1.30 5.78 26.52
N ARG A 228 0.44 4.96 27.10
CA ARG A 228 -0.92 5.35 27.47
C ARG A 228 -0.87 6.18 28.75
N SER A 229 -1.22 7.45 28.63
CA SER A 229 -1.46 8.30 29.78
C SER A 229 -2.65 7.77 30.57
N ASN A 230 -2.49 7.65 31.88
CA ASN A 230 -3.54 7.31 32.81
C ASN A 230 -3.49 8.26 34.01
N HIS A 231 -4.41 8.10 34.98
CA HIS A 231 -4.49 9.01 36.12
C HIS A 231 -3.17 9.08 36.91
N GLU A 232 -2.51 7.94 37.10
CA GLU A 232 -1.21 7.87 37.79
C GLU A 232 -0.12 8.63 37.03
N TYR A 233 0.01 8.39 35.73
CA TYR A 233 0.98 9.11 34.89
C TYR A 233 0.73 10.62 34.91
N ILE A 234 -0.53 11.05 34.81
CA ILE A 234 -0.88 12.48 34.80
C ILE A 234 -0.53 13.12 36.14
N SER A 235 -0.81 12.44 37.25
CA SER A 235 -0.60 12.98 38.61
C SER A 235 0.88 13.18 38.94
N ASN A 236 1.76 12.32 38.41
CA ASN A 236 3.20 12.36 38.65
C ASN A 236 4.02 12.52 37.35
N LYS A 237 3.49 13.29 36.39
CA LYS A 237 4.04 13.38 35.02
C LYS A 237 5.54 13.66 34.96
N TYR A 238 6.02 14.67 35.70
CA TYR A 238 7.43 15.07 35.68
C TYR A 238 8.36 13.90 36.04
N LEU A 239 7.98 13.13 37.07
CA LEU A 239 8.75 11.97 37.50
C LEU A 239 8.80 10.90 36.40
N TYR A 240 7.66 10.53 35.82
CA TYR A 240 7.62 9.48 34.80
C TYR A 240 8.26 9.92 33.48
N ASP A 241 8.15 11.20 33.13
CA ASP A 241 8.86 11.78 31.99
C ASP A 241 10.38 11.69 32.18
N GLU A 242 10.89 12.01 33.36
CA GLU A 242 12.32 11.94 33.68
C GLU A 242 12.83 10.50 33.79
N LYS A 243 12.07 9.61 34.42
CA LYS A 243 12.55 8.27 34.80
C LYS A 243 12.19 7.15 33.83
N ILE A 244 11.20 7.36 32.96
CA ILE A 244 10.73 6.33 32.01
C ILE A 244 10.80 6.83 30.58
N ILE A 245 10.12 7.94 30.27
CA ILE A 245 9.99 8.41 28.88
C ILE A 245 11.34 8.91 28.33
N THR A 246 12.05 9.76 29.07
CA THR A 246 13.34 10.32 28.64
C THR A 246 14.38 9.21 28.44
N PRO A 247 14.55 8.26 29.37
CA PRO A 247 15.39 7.07 29.16
C PRO A 247 15.04 6.25 27.92
N LEU A 248 13.75 6.02 27.63
CA LEU A 248 13.32 5.32 26.43
C LEU A 248 13.74 6.06 25.15
N LYS A 249 13.55 7.38 25.11
CA LYS A 249 13.98 8.22 23.99
C LYS A 249 15.50 8.23 23.82
N GLU A 250 16.26 8.32 24.92
CA GLU A 250 17.73 8.26 24.92
C GLU A 250 18.27 6.90 24.42
N LEU A 251 17.49 5.83 24.50
CA LEU A 251 17.83 4.51 23.95
C LEU A 251 17.58 4.37 22.45
N GLY A 252 17.09 5.43 21.81
CA GLY A 252 16.74 5.48 20.40
C GLY A 252 15.31 5.02 20.09
N CYS A 253 14.46 4.80 21.10
CA CYS A 253 13.05 4.46 20.87
C CYS A 253 12.24 5.72 20.58
N SER A 254 11.44 5.68 19.52
CA SER A 254 10.37 6.64 19.27
C SER A 254 9.20 6.35 20.20
N VAL A 255 8.80 7.35 20.99
CA VAL A 255 7.74 7.22 21.99
C VAL A 255 6.67 8.28 21.74
N ILE A 256 5.43 7.82 21.51
CA ILE A 256 4.24 8.67 21.52
C ILE A 256 3.57 8.53 22.88
N ILE A 257 3.27 9.67 23.51
CA ILE A 257 2.49 9.72 24.75
C ILE A 257 1.11 10.24 24.37
N ASN A 258 0.09 9.44 24.63
CA ASN A 258 -1.26 9.82 24.30
C ASN A 258 -2.04 10.21 25.55
N THR A 259 -2.52 11.45 25.58
CA THR A 259 -3.35 12.00 26.65
C THR A 259 -4.85 11.77 26.46
N ASP A 260 -5.28 11.31 25.28
CA ASP A 260 -6.68 11.28 24.87
C ASP A 260 -7.15 9.84 24.61
N GLU A 261 -8.45 9.55 24.68
CA GLU A 261 -8.98 8.19 24.43
C GLU A 261 -8.74 7.67 23.00
N TYR A 262 -8.45 8.56 22.05
CA TYR A 262 -8.42 8.25 20.61
C TYR A 262 -7.04 7.95 20.02
N GLY A 263 -5.94 7.98 20.77
CA GLY A 263 -4.62 7.79 20.16
C GLY A 263 -4.43 6.48 19.39
N PRO A 264 -5.06 5.34 19.74
CA PRO A 264 -5.21 4.20 18.84
C PRO A 264 -5.69 4.45 17.40
N TYR A 265 -6.56 5.44 17.19
CA TYR A 265 -7.10 5.79 15.89
C TYR A 265 -6.14 6.68 15.09
N ASN A 266 -5.21 7.36 15.76
CA ASN A 266 -4.29 8.32 15.14
C ASN A 266 -2.85 7.79 15.04
N ASP A 267 -2.50 6.87 15.91
CA ASP A 267 -1.15 6.40 16.14
C ASP A 267 -1.09 4.87 16.09
N ASN A 268 0.06 4.36 15.71
CA ASN A 268 0.35 2.95 15.71
C ASN A 268 1.72 2.70 16.32
N ALA A 269 1.76 1.85 17.34
CA ALA A 269 2.98 1.25 17.82
C ALA A 269 2.93 -0.28 17.81
N ASP A 270 4.12 -0.86 17.91
CA ASP A 270 4.29 -2.30 18.08
C ASP A 270 4.03 -2.70 19.54
N ILE A 271 4.43 -1.82 20.48
CA ILE A 271 4.24 -2.01 21.91
C ILE A 271 3.45 -0.84 22.51
N TYR A 272 2.53 -1.19 23.38
CA TYR A 272 1.77 -0.27 24.21
C TYR A 272 2.17 -0.47 25.66
N ILE A 273 2.50 0.63 26.33
CA ILE A 273 2.89 0.64 27.75
C ILE A 273 1.90 1.50 28.52
N ALA A 274 1.48 1.06 29.69
CA ALA A 274 0.75 1.87 30.67
C ALA A 274 1.32 1.62 32.06
N ILE A 275 1.11 2.55 32.98
CA ILE A 275 1.29 2.25 34.40
C ILE A 275 0.08 1.41 34.84
N ASP A 276 0.28 0.44 35.71
CA ASP A 276 -0.83 -0.30 36.31
C ASP A 276 -1.66 0.66 37.18
N ASN A 277 -2.91 0.95 36.79
CA ASN A 277 -3.76 1.89 37.51
C ASN A 277 -4.22 1.36 38.87
N ASP A 278 -4.38 0.03 38.98
CA ASP A 278 -4.93 -0.59 40.18
C ASP A 278 -3.84 -0.84 41.22
N THR A 279 -2.64 -1.17 40.76
CA THR A 279 -1.48 -1.43 41.61
C THR A 279 -0.21 -0.77 41.05
N PRO A 280 -0.14 0.57 40.98
CA PRO A 280 1.00 1.27 40.42
C PRO A 280 2.27 0.91 41.19
N PHE A 281 2.19 0.79 42.51
CA PHE A 281 3.27 0.29 43.35
C PHE A 281 2.89 -1.02 44.03
N THR A 282 3.61 -2.09 43.71
CA THR A 282 3.49 -3.40 44.34
C THR A 282 4.66 -3.64 45.29
N LYS A 283 4.50 -4.51 46.29
CA LYS A 283 5.59 -4.94 47.18
C LYS A 283 5.86 -6.43 47.00
N ASN A 284 7.13 -6.83 47.06
CA ASN A 284 7.49 -8.23 47.21
C ASN A 284 7.43 -8.67 48.69
N ASP A 285 7.65 -9.95 48.94
CA ASP A 285 7.63 -10.55 50.28
C ASP A 285 8.70 -9.93 51.22
N ASP A 286 9.78 -9.39 50.63
CA ASP A 286 10.86 -8.69 51.32
C ASP A 286 10.54 -7.21 51.63
N GLY A 287 9.37 -6.72 51.22
CA GLY A 287 8.88 -5.36 51.47
C GLY A 287 9.41 -4.30 50.50
N GLU A 288 10.19 -4.67 49.48
CA GLU A 288 10.68 -3.78 48.43
C GLU A 288 9.53 -3.35 47.52
N GLN A 289 9.49 -2.06 47.18
CA GLN A 289 8.46 -1.50 46.29
C GLN A 289 8.89 -1.56 44.82
N TYR A 290 7.93 -1.83 43.93
CA TYR A 290 8.09 -1.89 42.49
C TYR A 290 7.00 -1.08 41.80
N LEU A 291 7.36 -0.26 40.81
CA LEU A 291 6.43 0.28 39.82
C LEU A 291 6.01 -0.84 38.86
N SER A 292 4.72 -1.10 38.74
CA SER A 292 4.16 -2.05 37.78
C SER A 292 3.82 -1.36 36.47
N LEU A 293 4.43 -1.82 35.37
CA LEU A 293 4.08 -1.43 34.01
C LEU A 293 3.33 -2.55 33.31
N ILE A 294 2.22 -2.20 32.66
CA ILE A 294 1.47 -3.07 31.77
C ILE A 294 2.03 -2.91 30.35
N ILE A 295 2.53 -4.00 29.77
CA ILE A 295 3.06 -4.04 28.41
C ILE A 295 2.16 -4.93 27.56
N GLU A 296 1.63 -4.38 26.48
CA GLU A 296 0.67 -5.04 25.61
C GLU A 296 1.04 -4.86 24.13
N LYS A 297 0.71 -5.88 23.32
CA LYS A 297 0.74 -5.77 21.86
C LYS A 297 -0.54 -5.11 21.35
N ASN A 298 -0.45 -4.50 20.17
CA ASN A 298 -1.56 -3.93 19.42
C ASN A 298 -2.79 -4.87 19.38
N GLU A 299 -2.57 -6.15 19.12
CA GLU A 299 -3.63 -7.15 18.99
C GLU A 299 -4.41 -7.39 20.29
N GLN A 300 -3.73 -7.33 21.45
CA GLN A 300 -4.35 -7.54 22.76
C GLN A 300 -5.33 -6.41 23.10
N ILE A 301 -4.98 -5.18 22.73
CA ILE A 301 -5.78 -3.98 23.02
C ILE A 301 -7.04 -3.93 22.16
N PHE A 302 -6.97 -4.36 20.89
CA PHE A 302 -8.06 -4.14 19.94
C PHE A 302 -8.96 -5.34 19.69
N PHE A 303 -8.45 -6.55 19.82
CA PHE A 303 -9.22 -7.76 19.55
C PHE A 303 -9.71 -8.47 20.81
N GLY A 304 -9.52 -7.86 21.99
CA GLY A 304 -10.16 -8.31 23.23
C GLY A 304 -9.88 -9.77 23.52
N ASN A 305 -8.62 -10.20 23.34
CA ASN A 305 -8.22 -11.54 23.72
C ASN A 305 -8.14 -11.57 25.25
N ASN A 306 -9.30 -11.69 25.92
CA ASN A 306 -9.46 -11.74 27.38
C ASN A 306 -8.72 -12.93 28.04
N HIS A 307 -7.99 -13.72 27.26
CA HIS A 307 -7.19 -14.86 27.68
C HIS A 307 -5.69 -14.69 27.42
N ALA A 308 -5.25 -13.61 26.77
CA ALA A 308 -3.82 -13.33 26.64
C ALA A 308 -3.34 -12.71 27.97
N PRO A 309 -2.32 -13.29 28.64
CA PRO A 309 -1.84 -12.75 29.90
C PRO A 309 -1.28 -11.34 29.67
N THR A 310 -1.84 -10.35 30.37
CA THR A 310 -1.26 -9.02 30.49
C THR A 310 0.15 -9.17 31.05
N THR A 311 1.16 -8.81 30.27
CA THR A 311 2.54 -8.92 30.73
C THR A 311 2.84 -7.74 31.62
N ARG A 312 3.04 -8.01 32.92
CA ARG A 312 3.48 -7.00 33.88
C ARG A 312 4.99 -6.99 33.95
N TYR A 313 5.56 -5.80 33.86
CA TYR A 313 6.98 -5.55 34.05
C TYR A 313 7.17 -4.67 35.28
N ASN A 314 7.86 -5.20 36.28
CA ASN A 314 8.06 -4.54 37.56
C ASN A 314 9.44 -3.86 37.59
N ILE A 315 9.45 -2.55 37.83
CA ILE A 315 10.68 -1.76 38.01
C ILE A 315 10.82 -1.44 39.50
N LEU A 316 11.93 -1.79 40.12
CA LEU A 316 12.18 -1.45 41.53
C LEU A 316 12.02 0.07 41.75
N ALA A 317 11.15 0.46 42.67
CA ALA A 317 10.77 1.85 42.92
C ALA A 317 11.96 2.70 43.39
N SER A 318 12.91 2.11 44.12
CA SER A 318 14.14 2.80 44.52
C SER A 318 14.94 3.31 43.32
N TYR A 319 14.89 2.63 42.17
CA TYR A 319 15.55 3.12 40.97
C TYR A 319 14.83 4.30 40.28
N ILE A 320 13.58 4.55 40.66
CA ILE A 320 12.75 5.65 40.16
C ILE A 320 12.83 6.85 41.11
N PHE A 321 12.82 6.62 42.42
CA PHE A 321 12.66 7.65 43.46
C PHE A 321 13.93 8.04 44.23
N ASP A 322 14.99 7.24 44.23
CA ASP A 322 16.25 7.64 44.89
C ASP A 322 16.91 8.78 44.08
N ASP A 323 17.83 9.57 44.67
CA ASP A 323 18.50 10.75 44.05
C ASP A 323 20.04 10.71 44.02
N SER A 324 20.66 9.56 44.33
CA SER A 324 22.12 9.40 44.53
C SER A 324 22.98 9.07 43.28
N ASP A 325 24.29 9.36 43.28
CA ASP A 325 25.22 9.19 42.14
C ASP A 325 25.42 7.74 41.64
N SER A 326 25.05 6.72 42.43
CA SER A 326 25.01 5.31 41.99
C SER A 326 23.96 5.07 40.88
N LYS A 327 23.07 6.04 40.68
CA LYS A 327 21.97 6.11 39.70
C LYS A 327 22.29 5.84 38.25
N LYS A 328 23.43 6.35 37.73
CA LYS A 328 23.68 6.25 36.29
C LYS A 328 23.73 4.79 35.86
N GLN A 329 24.31 3.93 36.68
CA GLN A 329 24.39 2.49 36.42
C GLN A 329 23.02 1.80 36.59
N SER A 330 22.23 2.15 37.60
CA SER A 330 20.89 1.59 37.84
C SER A 330 19.90 1.94 36.73
N ILE A 331 19.93 3.20 36.28
CA ILE A 331 19.14 3.70 35.15
C ILE A 331 19.60 3.01 33.85
N LEU A 332 20.91 2.82 33.62
CA LEU A 332 21.45 2.06 32.48
C LEU A 332 21.01 0.58 32.49
N SER A 333 20.90 -0.03 33.68
CA SER A 333 20.44 -1.43 33.84
C SER A 333 18.94 -1.58 33.58
N ILE A 334 18.10 -0.67 34.10
CA ILE A 334 16.67 -0.63 33.74
C ILE A 334 16.51 -0.38 32.25
N ARG A 335 17.26 0.57 31.69
CA ARG A 335 17.28 0.88 30.26
C ARG A 335 17.58 -0.36 29.42
N LYS A 336 18.61 -1.12 29.78
CA LYS A 336 19.01 -2.33 29.08
C LYS A 336 17.97 -3.44 29.24
N SER A 337 17.47 -3.66 30.45
CA SER A 337 16.47 -4.69 30.75
C SER A 337 15.12 -4.40 30.08
N LEU A 338 14.65 -3.15 30.13
CA LEU A 338 13.40 -2.75 29.48
C LEU A 338 13.53 -2.82 27.96
N LYS A 339 14.69 -2.46 27.39
CA LYS A 339 14.98 -2.65 25.96
C LYS A 339 15.04 -4.14 25.57
N GLU A 340 15.68 -4.99 26.37
CA GLU A 340 15.74 -6.44 26.14
C GLU A 340 14.35 -7.08 26.28
N HIS A 341 13.55 -6.62 27.24
CA HIS A 341 12.19 -7.10 27.46
C HIS A 341 11.25 -6.66 26.34
N ILE A 342 11.30 -5.40 25.93
CA ILE A 342 10.62 -4.87 24.73
C ILE A 342 11.00 -5.70 23.49
N LYS A 343 12.29 -6.00 23.29
CA LYS A 343 12.73 -6.89 22.19
C LYS A 343 12.15 -8.30 22.30
N SER A 344 12.16 -8.89 23.50
CA SER A 344 11.64 -10.24 23.73
C SER A 344 10.13 -10.35 23.56
N VAL A 345 9.39 -9.28 23.87
CA VAL A 345 7.94 -9.23 23.73
C VAL A 345 7.56 -8.96 22.27
N ALA A 346 8.30 -8.09 21.57
CA ALA A 346 7.87 -7.61 20.27
C ALA A 346 8.23 -8.53 19.07
N ASP A 347 9.00 -9.61 19.25
CA ASP A 347 9.64 -10.33 18.14
C ASP A 347 10.40 -9.37 17.19
N ILE A 348 10.85 -8.21 17.71
CA ILE A 348 11.61 -7.22 16.95
C ILE A 348 13.08 -7.61 17.08
N PHE A 349 13.52 -8.51 16.19
CA PHE A 349 14.68 -8.42 15.30
C PHE A 349 14.66 -9.59 14.31
#